data_AF-A0A507CBN5-F1
#
_entry.id   AF-A0A507CBN5-F1
#
_cell.length_a   1.000
_cell.length_b   1.000
_cell.length_c   1.000
_cell.angle_alpha   90.00
_cell.angle_beta   90.00
_cell.angle_gamma   90.00
#
_symmetry.space_group_name_H-M   'P 1'
#
loop_
_entity.id
_entity.type
_entity.pdbx_description
1 polymer ?
#
loop_
_entity_poly.entity_id
_entity_poly.type
_entity_poly.pdbx_seq_one_letter_code
_entity_poly.pdbx_strand_id
1 'polypeptide(L)'
;MSATINQQVQNFGASASRLASSTYDTLVKSVGPASDTVSKGFSQATQLARERVGGEKDVTVLPEDYRQLEEKVDKIKLITEKFLQVTRTFTLPHNDYTPPVVDSATDIATNFAAGAATLFAQAQRVVGASPSVTPMNKTEQVPKSLGHALSKAALDGANVLPAQDPFATALKKFARTEERLGDAKLKLDAEVTSRFYQPYNNSLNQLIGNAVRARRNVNAVRLAYDAARAKLKAAKPELAEKARVEMEKAEDEFVGAVDDAMGKMKLVIESPEPLKNLADFAAAQLAYFKAAEALMAELSPEIDELQVTNEAMLRRGA
;
A
#
# COMPACT_ATOMS: atom_id res chain seq x y z
N MET A 1 22.34 -26.18 -43.16
CA MET A 1 21.25 -26.14 -42.14
C MET A 1 20.77 -24.71 -41.88
N SER A 2 20.62 -23.87 -42.91
CA SER A 2 20.16 -22.47 -42.74
C SER A 2 18.86 -22.15 -43.50
N ALA A 3 18.21 -23.15 -44.08
CA ALA A 3 16.93 -23.00 -44.78
C ALA A 3 15.71 -23.32 -43.89
N THR A 4 15.88 -24.11 -42.82
CA THR A 4 14.78 -24.57 -41.95
C THR A 4 14.37 -23.54 -40.88
N ILE A 5 15.28 -22.63 -40.50
CA ILE A 5 15.02 -21.62 -39.45
C ILE A 5 14.16 -20.45 -39.98
N ASN A 6 14.30 -20.09 -41.26
CA ASN A 6 13.50 -19.01 -41.86
C ASN A 6 12.03 -19.39 -42.11
N GLN A 7 11.72 -20.68 -42.22
CA GLN A 7 10.35 -21.17 -42.41
C GLN A 7 9.55 -21.21 -41.09
N GLN A 8 10.21 -21.41 -39.94
CA GLN A 8 9.55 -21.38 -38.63
C GLN A 8 9.23 -19.95 -38.15
N VAL A 9 10.00 -18.94 -38.55
CA VAL A 9 9.74 -17.53 -38.21
C VAL A 9 8.58 -16.95 -39.03
N GLN A 10 8.43 -17.35 -40.30
CA GLN A 10 7.27 -16.94 -41.13
C GLN A 10 5.95 -17.59 -40.68
N ASN A 11 5.99 -18.83 -40.18
CA ASN A 11 4.80 -19.52 -39.66
C ASN A 11 4.31 -18.97 -38.30
N PHE A 12 5.19 -18.36 -37.50
CA PHE A 12 4.79 -17.68 -36.27
C PHE A 12 4.10 -16.32 -36.55
N GLY A 13 4.54 -15.60 -37.59
CA GLY A 13 3.89 -14.36 -38.03
C GLY A 13 2.47 -14.58 -38.55
N ALA A 14 2.24 -15.65 -39.32
CA ALA A 14 0.93 -15.95 -39.93
C ALA A 14 -0.11 -16.53 -38.95
N SER A 15 0.31 -17.02 -37.78
CA SER A 15 -0.57 -17.58 -36.75
C SER A 15 -1.11 -16.50 -35.79
N ALA A 16 -0.36 -15.43 -35.56
CA ALA A 16 -0.79 -14.27 -34.77
C ALA A 16 -1.82 -13.40 -35.51
N SER A 17 -1.72 -13.28 -36.84
CA SER A 17 -2.66 -12.49 -37.66
C SER A 17 -4.06 -13.12 -37.76
N ARG A 18 -4.17 -14.45 -37.61
CA ARG A 18 -5.46 -15.18 -37.72
C ARG A 18 -6.26 -15.21 -36.42
N LEU A 19 -5.61 -15.00 -35.26
CA LEU A 19 -6.27 -14.89 -33.96
C LEU A 19 -6.76 -13.46 -33.67
N ALA A 20 -6.14 -12.45 -34.30
CA ALA A 20 -6.58 -11.06 -34.21
C ALA A 20 -7.83 -10.76 -35.07
N SER A 21 -8.06 -11.50 -36.16
CA SER A 21 -9.24 -11.31 -37.01
C SER A 21 -10.49 -12.03 -36.49
N SER A 22 -10.35 -13.19 -35.86
CA SER A 22 -11.50 -13.96 -35.32
C SER A 22 -12.10 -13.36 -34.05
N THR A 23 -11.32 -12.56 -33.32
CA THR A 23 -11.78 -11.84 -32.11
C THR A 23 -12.46 -10.51 -32.46
N TYR A 24 -12.05 -9.86 -33.56
CA TYR A 24 -12.71 -8.65 -34.06
C TYR A 24 -14.09 -8.93 -34.68
N ASP A 25 -14.23 -10.00 -35.46
CA ASP A 25 -15.50 -10.36 -36.11
C ASP A 25 -16.59 -10.84 -35.15
N THR A 26 -16.21 -11.28 -33.94
CA THR A 26 -17.15 -11.66 -32.88
C THR A 26 -17.58 -10.46 -32.03
N LEU A 27 -16.77 -9.39 -31.96
CA LEU A 27 -17.09 -8.15 -31.25
C LEU A 27 -17.97 -7.18 -32.05
N VAL A 28 -17.97 -7.27 -33.38
CA VAL A 28 -18.76 -6.39 -34.27
C VAL A 28 -20.18 -6.91 -34.51
N LYS A 29 -20.48 -8.19 -34.23
CA LYS A 29 -21.81 -8.79 -34.47
C LYS A 29 -22.78 -8.77 -33.29
N SER A 30 -22.46 -8.09 -32.19
CA SER A 30 -23.41 -7.88 -31.07
C SER A 30 -24.13 -6.52 -31.10
N VAL A 31 -24.00 -5.74 -32.17
CA VAL A 31 -24.72 -4.47 -32.33
C VAL A 31 -26.10 -4.71 -32.95
N GLY A 32 -27.01 -5.22 -32.12
CA GLY A 32 -28.47 -5.02 -32.24
C GLY A 32 -28.90 -3.71 -31.54
N PRO A 33 -30.18 -3.29 -31.64
CA PRO A 33 -30.59 -1.89 -31.47
C PRO A 33 -30.53 -1.44 -30.01
N ALA A 34 -29.37 -0.92 -29.60
CA ALA A 34 -29.16 -0.24 -28.33
C ALA A 34 -28.98 1.28 -28.56
N SER A 35 -29.89 1.90 -29.35
CA SER A 35 -29.83 3.32 -29.71
C SER A 35 -30.50 4.27 -28.70
N ASP A 36 -31.20 3.76 -27.68
CA ASP A 36 -31.96 4.59 -26.74
C ASP A 36 -31.21 4.92 -25.43
N THR A 37 -30.12 4.23 -25.14
CA THR A 37 -29.28 4.43 -23.95
C THR A 37 -28.02 5.25 -24.24
N VAL A 38 -27.48 5.19 -25.47
CA VAL A 38 -26.28 5.94 -25.86
C VAL A 38 -26.60 7.42 -26.16
N SER A 39 -27.80 7.71 -26.66
CA SER A 39 -28.26 9.09 -26.92
C SER A 39 -28.47 9.91 -25.64
N LYS A 40 -28.91 9.27 -24.55
CA LYS A 40 -29.11 9.92 -23.22
C LYS A 40 -27.78 10.31 -22.55
N GLY A 41 -26.72 9.52 -22.74
CA GLY A 41 -25.39 9.83 -22.21
C GLY A 41 -24.72 10.98 -22.97
N PHE A 42 -24.91 11.04 -24.29
CA PHE A 42 -24.35 12.11 -25.12
C PHE A 42 -25.07 13.45 -24.90
N SER A 43 -26.39 13.44 -24.73
CA SER A 43 -27.17 14.66 -24.42
C SER A 43 -26.78 15.25 -23.06
N GLN A 44 -26.60 14.42 -22.03
CA GLN A 44 -26.13 14.85 -20.71
C GLN A 44 -24.71 15.45 -20.76
N ALA A 45 -23.80 14.86 -21.54
CA ALA A 45 -22.44 15.38 -21.71
C ALA A 45 -22.41 16.73 -22.46
N THR A 46 -23.22 16.90 -23.51
CA THR A 46 -23.34 18.18 -24.22
C THR A 46 -24.02 19.27 -23.39
N GLN A 47 -24.91 18.91 -22.47
CA GLN A 47 -25.56 19.83 -21.55
C GLN A 47 -24.59 20.30 -20.44
N LEU A 48 -23.76 19.39 -19.91
CA LEU A 48 -22.68 19.70 -18.97
C LEU A 48 -21.61 20.63 -19.59
N ALA A 49 -21.31 20.45 -20.88
CA ALA A 49 -20.39 21.33 -21.62
C ALA A 49 -20.99 22.72 -21.90
N ARG A 50 -22.31 22.79 -22.14
CA ARG A 50 -23.03 24.06 -22.33
C ARG A 50 -23.14 24.87 -21.03
N GLU A 51 -23.25 24.18 -19.90
CA GLU A 51 -23.29 24.80 -18.56
C GLU A 51 -21.92 25.34 -18.12
N ARG A 52 -20.80 24.71 -18.52
CA ARG A 52 -19.47 25.22 -18.17
C ARG A 52 -18.97 26.36 -19.05
N VAL A 53 -19.61 26.62 -20.19
CA VAL A 53 -19.13 27.60 -21.19
C VAL A 53 -20.07 28.81 -21.32
N GLY A 54 -21.28 28.82 -20.74
CA GLY A 54 -22.24 29.90 -21.04
C GLY A 54 -23.32 30.24 -20.01
N GLY A 55 -23.14 29.99 -18.71
CA GLY A 55 -24.22 30.21 -17.72
C GLY A 55 -23.80 30.89 -16.42
N GLU A 56 -23.43 32.17 -16.45
CA GLU A 56 -23.50 32.99 -15.23
C GLU A 56 -24.96 33.32 -14.91
N LYS A 57 -25.49 32.79 -13.78
CA LYS A 57 -26.31 33.53 -12.76
C LYS A 57 -27.23 32.70 -11.84
N ASP A 58 -27.42 31.40 -12.05
CA ASP A 58 -28.41 30.63 -11.25
C ASP A 58 -27.84 29.31 -10.69
N VAL A 59 -26.55 29.29 -10.32
CA VAL A 59 -25.94 28.13 -9.64
C VAL A 59 -26.12 28.28 -8.13
N THR A 60 -26.66 27.26 -7.47
CA THR A 60 -26.79 27.23 -6.02
C THR A 60 -25.41 27.30 -5.34
N VAL A 61 -25.21 28.30 -4.48
CA VAL A 61 -23.98 28.48 -3.71
C VAL A 61 -24.07 27.67 -2.42
N LEU A 62 -23.02 26.89 -2.13
CA LEU A 62 -22.94 26.13 -0.87
C LEU A 62 -22.60 27.07 0.30
N PRO A 63 -23.11 26.80 1.52
CA PRO A 63 -22.79 27.57 2.71
C PRO A 63 -21.28 27.68 2.96
N GLU A 64 -20.85 28.80 3.56
CA GLU A 64 -19.43 29.02 3.84
C GLU A 64 -18.86 27.98 4.80
N ASP A 65 -19.62 27.58 5.83
CA ASP A 65 -19.24 26.51 6.76
C ASP A 65 -18.98 25.18 6.04
N TYR A 66 -19.78 24.86 5.02
CA TYR A 66 -19.58 23.67 4.19
C TYR A 66 -18.25 23.73 3.46
N ARG A 67 -17.94 24.87 2.81
CA ARG A 67 -16.69 25.06 2.05
C ARG A 67 -15.45 24.98 2.94
N GLN A 68 -15.52 25.54 4.15
CA GLN A 68 -14.42 25.45 5.11
C GLN A 68 -14.18 24.01 5.58
N LEU A 69 -15.25 23.24 5.79
CA LEU A 69 -15.15 21.82 6.11
C LEU A 69 -14.54 21.03 4.94
N GLU A 70 -14.95 21.30 3.71
CA GLU A 70 -14.36 20.66 2.52
C GLU A 70 -12.85 20.89 2.42
N GLU A 71 -12.42 22.16 2.56
CA GLU A 71 -11.02 22.53 2.47
C GLU A 71 -10.18 21.81 3.55
N LYS A 72 -10.69 21.75 4.79
CA LYS A 72 -10.02 21.05 5.89
C LYS A 72 -9.93 19.55 5.62
N VAL A 73 -11.01 18.91 5.17
CA VAL A 73 -11.02 17.48 4.84
C VAL A 73 -10.08 17.16 3.68
N ASP A 74 -10.00 18.02 2.66
CA ASP A 74 -9.09 17.83 1.52
C ASP A 74 -7.62 17.92 1.94
N LYS A 75 -7.29 18.85 2.85
CA LYS A 75 -5.95 18.93 3.46
C LYS A 75 -5.63 17.67 4.28
N ILE A 76 -6.57 17.21 5.12
CA ILE A 76 -6.39 15.98 5.92
C ILE A 76 -6.19 14.77 5.00
N LYS A 77 -6.98 14.63 3.94
CA LYS A 77 -6.83 13.57 2.94
C LYS A 77 -5.45 13.59 2.28
N LEU A 78 -4.99 14.77 1.85
CA LEU A 78 -3.67 14.90 1.22
C LEU A 78 -2.54 14.50 2.17
N ILE A 79 -2.61 14.92 3.43
CA ILE A 79 -1.64 14.55 4.47
C ILE A 79 -1.66 13.04 4.68
N THR A 80 -2.86 12.48 4.81
CA THR A 80 -3.09 11.04 5.01
C THR A 80 -2.45 10.20 3.92
N GLU A 81 -2.70 10.54 2.65
CA GLU A 81 -2.17 9.82 1.50
C GLU A 81 -0.64 9.84 1.47
N LYS A 82 -0.04 11.00 1.76
CA LYS A 82 1.42 11.15 1.80
C LYS A 82 2.05 10.33 2.92
N PHE A 83 1.47 10.37 4.13
CA PHE A 83 1.97 9.58 5.25
C PHE A 83 1.84 8.08 5.00
N LEU A 84 0.71 7.62 4.46
CA LEU A 84 0.51 6.21 4.12
C LEU A 84 1.48 5.73 3.04
N GLN A 85 1.77 6.56 2.04
CA GLN A 85 2.74 6.22 0.99
C GLN A 85 4.12 5.96 1.57
N VAL A 86 4.60 6.84 2.46
CA VAL A 86 5.92 6.71 3.08
C VAL A 86 5.91 5.62 4.14
N THR A 87 4.88 5.50 4.97
CA THR A 87 4.90 4.51 6.07
C THR A 87 4.59 3.09 5.63
N ARG A 88 4.15 2.90 4.38
CA ARG A 88 4.01 1.57 3.77
C ARG A 88 5.31 0.77 3.80
N THR A 89 6.48 1.42 3.78
CA THR A 89 7.75 0.70 3.78
C THR A 89 7.90 -0.19 5.02
N PHE A 90 7.41 0.24 6.19
CA PHE A 90 7.41 -0.53 7.44
C PHE A 90 6.56 -1.81 7.37
N THR A 91 5.66 -1.91 6.40
CA THR A 91 4.81 -3.10 6.18
C THR A 91 5.45 -4.15 5.28
N LEU A 92 6.52 -3.77 4.56
CA LEU A 92 7.17 -4.64 3.60
C LEU A 92 8.18 -5.55 4.31
N PRO A 93 8.20 -6.86 4.01
CA PRO A 93 9.32 -7.72 4.37
C PRO A 93 10.63 -7.17 3.77
N HIS A 94 11.72 -7.17 4.52
CA HIS A 94 13.05 -6.74 4.06
C HIS A 94 13.13 -5.27 3.60
N ASN A 95 12.34 -4.39 4.20
CA ASN A 95 12.29 -2.98 3.87
C ASN A 95 13.66 -2.24 3.92
N ASP A 96 14.52 -2.62 4.85
CA ASP A 96 15.82 -1.98 5.11
C ASP A 96 17.00 -2.69 4.40
N TYR A 97 16.76 -3.83 3.76
CA TYR A 97 17.77 -4.59 3.04
C TYR A 97 17.18 -5.24 1.79
N THR A 98 17.63 -4.79 0.62
CA THR A 98 17.29 -5.47 -0.64
C THR A 98 18.31 -6.60 -0.84
N PRO A 99 17.92 -7.88 -0.68
CA PRO A 99 18.82 -8.95 -1.03
C PRO A 99 19.14 -8.84 -2.53
N PRO A 100 20.38 -9.17 -2.96
CA PRO A 100 20.71 -9.28 -4.37
C PRO A 100 19.65 -10.15 -5.07
N VAL A 101 19.15 -9.69 -6.23
CA VAL A 101 17.99 -10.26 -6.97
C VAL A 101 18.22 -11.73 -7.43
N VAL A 102 19.38 -12.31 -7.14
CA VAL A 102 19.76 -13.66 -7.55
C VAL A 102 19.14 -14.78 -6.72
N ASP A 103 18.68 -14.53 -5.47
CA ASP A 103 18.23 -15.62 -4.58
C ASP A 103 16.73 -15.62 -4.23
N SER A 104 16.00 -14.53 -4.49
CA SER A 104 14.60 -14.39 -4.06
C SER A 104 13.60 -15.24 -4.86
N ALA A 105 13.90 -15.57 -6.12
CA ALA A 105 13.04 -16.42 -6.95
C ALA A 105 13.14 -17.91 -6.55
N THR A 106 14.32 -18.36 -6.14
CA THR A 106 14.55 -19.72 -5.65
C THR A 106 13.96 -19.93 -4.26
N ASP A 107 13.99 -18.91 -3.39
CA ASP A 107 13.43 -19.00 -2.03
C ASP A 107 11.90 -19.02 -1.98
N ILE A 108 11.22 -18.35 -2.91
CA ILE A 108 9.76 -18.44 -3.03
C ILE A 108 9.33 -19.82 -3.57
N ALA A 109 10.08 -20.35 -4.54
CA ALA A 109 9.82 -21.67 -5.12
C ALA A 109 10.09 -22.81 -4.11
N THR A 110 11.17 -22.71 -3.33
CA THR A 110 11.52 -23.73 -2.31
C THR A 110 10.59 -23.68 -1.10
N ASN A 111 10.14 -22.51 -0.64
CA ASN A 111 9.17 -22.42 0.46
C ASN A 111 7.80 -23.02 0.08
N PHE A 112 7.35 -22.85 -1.16
CA PHE A 112 6.09 -23.46 -1.63
C PHE A 112 6.22 -24.98 -1.84
N ALA A 113 7.36 -25.44 -2.38
CA ALA A 113 7.66 -26.86 -2.53
C ALA A 113 7.85 -27.58 -1.18
N ALA A 114 8.50 -26.93 -0.21
CA ALA A 114 8.65 -27.45 1.15
C ALA A 114 7.29 -27.53 1.88
N GLY A 115 6.43 -26.52 1.74
CA GLY A 115 5.06 -26.57 2.26
C GLY A 115 4.26 -27.74 1.69
N ALA A 116 4.35 -27.96 0.36
CA ALA A 116 3.72 -29.10 -0.29
C ALA A 116 4.32 -30.45 0.15
N ALA A 117 5.64 -30.55 0.28
CA ALA A 117 6.31 -31.76 0.75
C ALA A 117 5.99 -32.09 2.22
N THR A 118 5.84 -31.08 3.09
CA THR A 118 5.42 -31.28 4.48
C THR A 118 3.99 -31.79 4.56
N LEU A 119 3.09 -31.27 3.72
CA LEU A 119 1.70 -31.74 3.64
C LEU A 119 1.60 -33.15 3.02
N PHE A 120 2.43 -33.47 2.03
CA PHE A 120 2.54 -34.82 1.45
C PHE A 120 3.14 -35.83 2.44
N ALA A 121 4.18 -35.44 3.19
CA ALA A 121 4.77 -36.27 4.24
C ALA A 121 3.80 -36.47 5.42
N GLN A 122 2.95 -35.47 5.71
CA GLN A 122 1.91 -35.56 6.73
C GLN A 122 0.73 -36.43 6.26
N ALA A 123 0.43 -36.47 4.96
CA ALA A 123 -0.53 -37.40 4.36
C ALA A 123 -0.04 -38.87 4.33
N GLN A 124 1.28 -39.11 4.30
CA GLN A 124 1.86 -40.45 4.36
C GLN A 124 2.00 -41.02 5.78
N ARG A 125 1.79 -40.22 6.85
CA ARG A 125 1.89 -40.68 8.25
C ARG A 125 0.72 -41.53 8.75
N VAL A 126 -0.16 -42.01 7.87
CA VAL A 126 -1.22 -42.99 8.21
C VAL A 126 -0.72 -44.44 8.16
N VAL A 127 0.51 -44.71 7.72
CA VAL A 127 1.09 -46.07 7.79
C VAL A 127 2.47 -46.00 8.44
N GLY A 128 2.61 -46.71 9.57
CA GLY A 128 3.73 -46.61 10.49
C GLY A 128 5.11 -46.84 9.86
N ALA A 129 5.88 -45.76 9.75
CA ALA A 129 7.33 -45.78 9.70
C ALA A 129 7.84 -44.40 10.12
N SER A 130 8.67 -44.34 11.16
CA SER A 130 9.37 -43.12 11.57
C SER A 130 10.54 -42.88 10.60
N PRO A 131 10.59 -41.77 9.83
CA PRO A 131 11.80 -41.40 9.15
C PRO A 131 12.63 -40.51 10.10
N SER A 132 13.79 -41.01 10.48
CA SER A 132 14.92 -40.19 10.92
C SER A 132 15.31 -39.26 9.77
N VAL A 133 14.86 -38.01 9.83
CA VAL A 133 15.28 -36.96 8.90
C VAL A 133 16.48 -36.25 9.52
N THR A 134 17.67 -36.60 9.06
CA THR A 134 18.85 -35.75 9.18
C THR A 134 18.58 -34.48 8.37
N PRO A 135 18.53 -33.27 8.96
CA PRO A 135 18.32 -32.06 8.18
C PRO A 135 19.67 -31.63 7.60
N MET A 136 19.95 -32.07 6.37
CA MET A 136 21.09 -31.60 5.58
C MET A 136 20.59 -30.83 4.37
N ASN A 137 20.41 -29.52 4.59
CA ASN A 137 20.75 -28.40 3.69
C ASN A 137 20.04 -27.16 4.24
N LYS A 138 20.84 -26.27 4.82
CA LYS A 138 20.42 -24.97 5.34
C LYS A 138 19.98 -24.15 4.12
N THR A 139 18.69 -24.18 3.77
CA THR A 139 18.10 -23.21 2.85
C THR A 139 18.51 -21.84 3.39
N GLU A 140 19.27 -21.07 2.64
CA GLU A 140 19.75 -19.76 3.09
C GLU A 140 18.53 -18.85 3.28
N GLN A 141 17.99 -18.83 4.50
CA GLN A 141 16.87 -17.97 4.83
C GLN A 141 17.28 -16.52 4.56
N VAL A 142 16.58 -15.86 3.64
CA VAL A 142 16.76 -14.43 3.35
C VAL A 142 16.77 -13.64 4.67
N PRO A 143 17.83 -12.87 4.97
CA PRO A 143 17.93 -12.13 6.21
C PRO A 143 16.73 -11.19 6.39
N LYS A 144 16.10 -11.24 7.56
CA LYS A 144 14.83 -10.52 7.83
C LYS A 144 14.99 -9.00 7.85
N SER A 145 16.19 -8.51 8.18
CA SER A 145 16.54 -7.09 8.20
C SER A 145 18.03 -6.92 7.93
N LEU A 146 18.49 -5.67 7.79
CA LEU A 146 19.90 -5.36 7.56
C LEU A 146 20.80 -5.90 8.69
N GLY A 147 20.40 -5.74 9.95
CA GLY A 147 21.17 -6.26 11.09
C GLY A 147 21.34 -7.78 11.05
N HIS A 148 20.30 -8.51 10.64
CA HIS A 148 20.41 -9.96 10.42
C HIS A 148 21.38 -10.31 9.27
N ALA A 149 21.41 -9.50 8.20
CA ALA A 149 22.33 -9.71 7.08
C ALA A 149 23.79 -9.48 7.49
N LEU A 150 24.05 -8.39 8.22
CA LEU A 150 25.36 -8.08 8.79
C LEU A 150 25.82 -9.15 9.78
N SER A 151 24.90 -9.61 10.65
CA SER A 151 25.18 -10.70 11.58
C SER A 151 25.61 -11.98 10.86
N LYS A 152 24.86 -12.40 9.84
CA LYS A 152 25.20 -13.58 9.03
C LYS A 152 26.58 -13.43 8.38
N ALA A 153 26.83 -12.31 7.69
CA ALA A 153 28.10 -12.06 7.03
C ALA A 153 29.29 -12.06 8.00
N ALA A 154 29.12 -11.49 9.19
CA ALA A 154 30.15 -11.47 10.22
C ALA A 154 30.41 -12.86 10.81
N LEU A 155 29.38 -13.67 11.04
CA LEU A 155 29.56 -15.08 11.47
C LEU A 155 30.27 -15.91 10.42
N ASP A 156 29.88 -15.77 9.15
CA ASP A 156 30.51 -16.49 8.05
C ASP A 156 31.99 -16.11 7.93
N GLY A 157 32.31 -14.80 8.03
CA GLY A 157 33.70 -14.33 8.08
C GLY A 157 34.48 -14.88 9.28
N ALA A 158 33.86 -14.94 10.45
CA ALA A 158 34.50 -15.48 11.65
C ALA A 158 34.80 -16.99 11.57
N ASN A 159 34.02 -17.74 10.78
CA ASN A 159 34.20 -19.19 10.60
C ASN A 159 35.34 -19.54 9.64
N VAL A 160 35.72 -18.63 8.74
CA VAL A 160 36.85 -18.81 7.81
C VAL A 160 38.18 -18.55 8.51
N LEU A 161 38.17 -17.79 9.61
CA LEU A 161 39.34 -17.46 10.40
C LEU A 161 39.65 -18.53 11.47
N PRO A 162 40.91 -18.65 11.91
CA PRO A 162 41.28 -19.53 13.02
C PRO A 162 40.49 -19.19 14.30
N ALA A 163 40.17 -20.21 15.11
CA ALA A 163 39.35 -20.02 16.30
C ALA A 163 39.95 -19.07 17.36
N GLN A 164 41.28 -18.90 17.38
CA GLN A 164 42.02 -18.00 18.28
C GLN A 164 42.35 -16.65 17.64
N ASP A 165 41.85 -16.37 16.44
CA ASP A 165 42.09 -15.11 15.76
C ASP A 165 41.31 -13.96 16.47
N PRO A 166 41.98 -12.86 16.86
CA PRO A 166 41.33 -11.72 17.50
C PRO A 166 40.23 -11.08 16.64
N PHE A 167 40.40 -11.06 15.32
CA PHE A 167 39.41 -10.54 14.38
C PHE A 167 38.19 -11.49 14.29
N ALA A 168 38.39 -12.81 14.33
CA ALA A 168 37.28 -13.76 14.42
C ALA A 168 36.45 -13.55 15.69
N THR A 169 37.10 -13.21 16.80
CA THR A 169 36.42 -12.90 18.08
C THR A 169 35.62 -11.60 17.98
N ALA A 170 36.20 -10.55 17.40
CA ALA A 170 35.54 -9.28 17.14
C ALA A 170 34.29 -9.46 16.25
N LEU A 171 34.43 -10.22 15.16
CA LEU A 171 33.32 -10.52 14.23
C LEU A 171 32.17 -11.26 14.93
N LYS A 172 32.46 -12.22 15.81
CA LYS A 172 31.42 -12.92 16.59
C LYS A 172 30.67 -11.99 17.54
N LYS A 173 31.36 -11.03 18.17
CA LYS A 173 30.72 -10.02 19.04
C LYS A 173 29.86 -9.07 18.22
N PHE A 174 30.42 -8.52 17.13
CA PHE A 174 29.70 -7.69 16.17
C PHE A 174 28.43 -8.37 15.66
N ALA A 175 28.53 -9.64 15.26
CA ALA A 175 27.40 -10.40 14.74
C ALA A 175 26.25 -10.54 15.75
N ARG A 176 26.55 -10.80 17.03
CA ARG A 176 25.52 -10.93 18.09
C ARG A 176 24.82 -9.61 18.35
N THR A 177 25.56 -8.51 18.33
CA THR A 177 24.99 -7.16 18.50
C THR A 177 24.08 -6.80 17.33
N GLU A 178 24.52 -7.06 16.09
CA GLU A 178 23.73 -6.82 14.88
C GLU A 178 22.47 -7.69 14.79
N GLU A 179 22.51 -8.93 15.29
CA GLU A 179 21.32 -9.78 15.41
C GLU A 179 20.27 -9.13 16.33
N ARG A 180 20.69 -8.70 17.53
CA ARG A 180 19.83 -7.99 18.50
C ARG A 180 19.30 -6.66 17.93
N LEU A 181 20.13 -5.93 17.17
CA LEU A 181 19.72 -4.71 16.49
C LEU A 181 18.68 -5.00 15.41
N GLY A 182 18.87 -6.09 14.67
CA GLY A 182 17.92 -6.61 13.68
C GLY A 182 16.56 -6.92 14.30
N ASP A 183 16.53 -7.58 15.46
CA ASP A 183 15.30 -7.86 16.21
C ASP A 183 14.60 -6.57 16.69
N ALA A 184 15.37 -5.61 17.21
CA ALA A 184 14.83 -4.30 17.60
C ALA A 184 14.21 -3.56 16.41
N LYS A 185 14.80 -3.69 15.21
CA LYS A 185 14.26 -3.12 13.97
C LYS A 185 12.96 -3.80 13.54
N LEU A 186 12.86 -5.13 13.61
CA LEU A 186 11.61 -5.83 13.34
C LEU A 186 10.49 -5.42 14.30
N LYS A 187 10.84 -5.18 15.58
CA LYS A 187 9.89 -4.66 16.56
C LYS A 187 9.41 -3.25 16.20
N LEU A 188 10.30 -2.36 15.77
CA LEU A 188 9.92 -1.04 15.26
C LEU A 188 8.91 -1.15 14.12
N ASP A 189 9.21 -2.00 13.13
CA ASP A 189 8.35 -2.20 11.95
C ASP A 189 6.97 -2.71 12.33
N ALA A 190 6.89 -3.65 13.27
CA ALA A 190 5.62 -4.19 13.78
C ALA A 190 4.80 -3.14 14.55
N GLU A 191 5.44 -2.35 15.42
CA GLU A 191 4.77 -1.30 16.20
C GLU A 191 4.26 -0.16 15.30
N VAL A 192 5.08 0.30 14.34
CA VAL A 192 4.67 1.32 13.36
C VAL A 192 3.54 0.80 12.48
N THR A 193 3.62 -0.45 12.02
CA THR A 193 2.56 -1.05 11.20
C THR A 193 1.24 -1.13 11.96
N SER A 194 1.26 -1.65 13.18
CA SER A 194 0.03 -1.91 13.95
C SER A 194 -0.60 -0.65 14.57
N ARG A 195 0.22 0.33 15.00
CA ARG A 195 -0.27 1.53 15.72
C ARG A 195 -0.37 2.78 14.88
N PHE A 196 0.39 2.89 13.79
CA PHE A 196 0.31 4.02 12.88
C PHE A 196 -0.36 3.63 11.57
N TYR A 197 0.25 2.73 10.79
CA TYR A 197 -0.19 2.47 9.41
C TYR A 197 -1.60 1.89 9.34
N GLN A 198 -1.90 0.84 10.10
CA GLN A 198 -3.19 0.16 10.04
C GLN A 198 -4.37 1.06 10.49
N PRO A 199 -4.30 1.80 11.61
CA PRO A 199 -5.37 2.71 12.00
C PRO A 199 -5.59 3.82 10.96
N TYR A 200 -4.52 4.46 10.49
CA TYR A 200 -4.58 5.46 9.43
C TYR A 200 -5.24 4.91 8.14
N ASN A 201 -4.88 3.69 7.75
CA ASN A 201 -5.37 3.07 6.53
C ASN A 201 -6.81 2.53 6.62
N ASN A 202 -7.24 2.09 7.80
CA ASN A 202 -8.53 1.44 7.97
C ASN A 202 -9.60 2.40 8.49
N SER A 203 -9.30 3.19 9.52
CA SER A 203 -10.29 4.05 10.17
C SER A 203 -10.37 5.41 9.49
N LEU A 204 -9.27 6.15 9.45
CA LEU A 204 -9.29 7.51 8.90
C LEU A 204 -9.63 7.54 7.40
N ASN A 205 -9.08 6.61 6.61
CA ASN A 205 -9.47 6.47 5.20
C ASN A 205 -10.95 6.13 5.01
N GLN A 206 -11.58 5.37 5.91
CA GLN A 206 -13.02 5.11 5.85
C GLN A 206 -13.83 6.38 6.12
N LEU A 207 -13.45 7.17 7.14
CA LEU A 207 -14.10 8.45 7.44
C LEU A 207 -13.96 9.42 6.26
N ILE A 208 -12.76 9.54 5.69
CA ILE A 208 -12.50 10.36 4.50
C ILE A 208 -13.34 9.85 3.31
N GLY A 209 -13.37 8.55 3.07
CA GLY A 209 -14.16 7.94 2.00
C GLY A 209 -15.67 8.19 2.15
N ASN A 210 -16.18 8.20 3.39
CA ASN A 210 -17.57 8.56 3.68
C ASN A 210 -17.84 10.03 3.38
N ALA A 211 -16.98 10.94 3.82
CA ALA A 211 -17.08 12.37 3.54
C ALA A 211 -17.03 12.67 2.03
N VAL A 212 -16.10 12.05 1.29
CA VAL A 212 -15.97 12.22 -0.17
C VAL A 212 -17.22 11.71 -0.89
N ARG A 213 -17.80 10.57 -0.48
CA ARG A 213 -19.05 10.06 -1.06
C ARG A 213 -20.23 11.01 -0.80
N ALA A 214 -20.35 11.53 0.42
CA ALA A 214 -21.39 12.48 0.76
C ALA A 214 -21.26 13.80 -0.02
N ARG A 215 -20.04 14.33 -0.19
CA ARG A 215 -19.78 15.51 -1.04
C ARG A 215 -20.14 15.28 -2.51
N ARG A 216 -19.89 14.08 -3.05
CA ARG A 216 -20.35 13.71 -4.39
C ARG A 216 -21.87 13.70 -4.47
N ASN A 217 -22.54 13.20 -3.44
CA ASN A 217 -24.00 13.22 -3.36
C ASN A 217 -24.55 14.66 -3.35
N VAL A 218 -23.98 15.55 -2.52
CA VAL A 218 -24.35 16.99 -2.50
C VAL A 218 -24.27 17.62 -3.89
N ASN A 219 -23.19 17.37 -4.62
CA ASN A 219 -23.07 17.89 -5.98
C ASN A 219 -24.14 17.31 -6.93
N ALA A 220 -24.48 16.03 -6.80
CA ALA A 220 -25.52 15.40 -7.62
C ALA A 220 -26.92 15.97 -7.32
N VAL A 221 -27.29 16.09 -6.04
CA VAL A 221 -28.61 16.62 -5.65
C VAL A 221 -28.71 18.14 -5.87
N ARG A 222 -27.60 18.89 -5.78
CA ARG A 222 -27.55 20.31 -6.17
C ARG A 222 -27.92 20.50 -7.64
N LEU A 223 -27.34 19.69 -8.53
CA LEU A 223 -27.67 19.74 -9.95
C LEU A 223 -29.14 19.39 -10.21
N ALA A 224 -29.70 18.44 -9.44
CA ALA A 224 -31.12 18.10 -9.53
C ALA A 224 -32.03 19.26 -9.06
N TYR A 225 -31.67 19.92 -7.95
CA TYR A 225 -32.37 21.11 -7.45
C TYR A 225 -32.30 22.28 -8.44
N ASP A 226 -31.10 22.59 -8.97
CA ASP A 226 -30.92 23.65 -9.97
C ASP A 226 -31.76 23.36 -11.23
N ALA A 227 -31.81 22.10 -11.68
CA ALA A 227 -32.63 21.68 -12.81
C ALA A 227 -34.14 21.79 -12.53
N ALA A 228 -34.59 21.38 -11.34
CA ALA A 228 -35.99 21.50 -10.92
C ALA A 228 -36.44 22.96 -10.82
N ARG A 229 -35.57 23.84 -10.29
CA ARG A 229 -35.78 25.29 -10.22
C ARG A 229 -35.87 25.92 -11.61
N ALA A 230 -34.98 25.54 -12.53
CA ALA A 230 -35.04 25.99 -13.92
C ALA A 230 -36.31 25.51 -14.63
N LYS A 231 -36.74 24.27 -14.35
CA LYS A 231 -37.99 23.68 -14.89
C LYS A 231 -39.22 24.43 -14.40
N LEU A 232 -39.30 24.78 -13.11
CA LEU A 232 -40.38 25.58 -12.55
C LEU A 232 -40.45 26.97 -13.21
N LYS A 233 -39.30 27.62 -13.42
CA LYS A 233 -39.20 28.93 -14.09
C LYS A 233 -39.71 28.89 -15.55
N ALA A 234 -39.56 27.76 -16.23
CA ALA A 234 -40.01 27.55 -17.61
C ALA A 234 -41.41 26.91 -17.73
N ALA A 235 -42.06 26.56 -16.61
CA ALA A 235 -43.32 25.83 -16.61
C ALA A 235 -44.50 26.71 -17.06
N LYS A 236 -45.40 26.13 -17.87
CA LYS A 236 -46.71 26.73 -18.17
C LYS A 236 -47.60 26.70 -16.92
N PRO A 237 -48.60 27.59 -16.79
CA PRO A 237 -49.47 27.66 -15.60
C PRO A 237 -50.12 26.31 -15.20
N GLU A 238 -50.51 25.52 -16.19
CA GLU A 238 -51.13 24.19 -15.99
C GLU A 238 -50.19 23.15 -15.37
N LEU A 239 -48.87 23.30 -15.54
CA LEU A 239 -47.84 22.38 -15.03
C LEU A 239 -47.04 22.99 -13.87
N ALA A 240 -47.31 24.24 -13.51
CA ALA A 240 -46.56 25.00 -12.51
C ALA A 240 -46.64 24.32 -11.13
N GLU A 241 -47.81 23.84 -10.71
CA GLU A 241 -47.97 23.19 -9.40
C GLU A 241 -47.15 21.91 -9.30
N LYS A 242 -47.17 21.08 -10.35
CA LYS A 242 -46.36 19.85 -10.40
C LYS A 242 -44.86 20.15 -10.38
N ALA A 243 -44.43 21.17 -11.11
CA ALA A 243 -43.04 21.60 -11.12
C ALA A 243 -42.62 22.21 -9.77
N ARG A 244 -43.54 22.84 -9.03
CA ARG A 244 -43.28 23.38 -7.69
C ARG A 244 -43.03 22.27 -6.69
N VAL A 245 -43.89 21.25 -6.66
CA VAL A 245 -43.72 20.08 -5.78
C VAL A 245 -42.42 19.33 -6.07
N GLU A 246 -42.02 19.20 -7.35
CA GLU A 246 -40.75 18.58 -7.74
C GLU A 246 -39.54 19.39 -7.27
N MET A 247 -39.62 20.73 -7.32
CA MET A 247 -38.58 21.64 -6.84
C MET A 247 -38.47 21.60 -5.30
N GLU A 248 -39.59 21.67 -4.58
CA GLU A 248 -39.64 21.55 -3.11
C GLU A 248 -39.02 20.23 -2.65
N LYS A 249 -39.36 19.11 -3.30
CA LYS A 249 -38.75 17.81 -2.98
C LYS A 249 -37.23 17.79 -3.22
N ALA A 250 -36.77 18.38 -4.33
CA ALA A 250 -35.34 18.45 -4.63
C ALA A 250 -34.58 19.38 -3.66
N GLU A 251 -35.25 20.42 -3.14
CA GLU A 251 -34.72 21.30 -2.10
C GLU A 251 -34.51 20.54 -0.79
N ASP A 252 -35.52 19.79 -0.33
CA ASP A 252 -35.43 18.97 0.88
C ASP A 252 -34.28 17.94 0.78
N GLU A 253 -34.16 17.27 -0.38
CA GLU A 253 -33.07 16.33 -0.65
C GLU A 253 -31.69 17.01 -0.65
N PHE A 254 -31.60 18.24 -1.19
CA PHE A 254 -30.37 19.03 -1.19
C PHE A 254 -29.96 19.44 0.23
N VAL A 255 -30.89 19.99 1.03
CA VAL A 255 -30.64 20.37 2.41
C VAL A 255 -30.18 19.16 3.23
N GLY A 256 -30.91 18.03 3.13
CA GLY A 256 -30.54 16.81 3.83
C GLY A 256 -29.16 16.26 3.44
N ALA A 257 -28.79 16.35 2.15
CA ALA A 257 -27.47 15.93 1.71
C ALA A 257 -26.35 16.85 2.21
N VAL A 258 -26.59 18.16 2.29
CA VAL A 258 -25.63 19.14 2.82
C VAL A 258 -25.37 18.86 4.30
N ASP A 259 -26.43 18.69 5.09
CA ASP A 259 -26.33 18.38 6.52
C ASP A 259 -25.59 17.06 6.79
N ASP A 260 -25.94 16.00 6.05
CA ASP A 260 -25.27 14.71 6.14
C ASP A 260 -23.77 14.78 5.79
N ALA A 261 -23.43 15.51 4.71
CA ALA A 261 -22.06 15.72 4.31
C ALA A 261 -21.28 16.53 5.35
N MET A 262 -21.87 17.59 5.93
CA MET A 262 -21.24 18.35 7.01
C MET A 262 -20.98 17.49 8.24
N GLY A 263 -21.94 16.65 8.62
CA GLY A 263 -21.76 15.69 9.72
C GLY A 263 -20.58 14.74 9.48
N LYS A 264 -20.50 14.14 8.29
CA LYS A 264 -19.40 13.25 7.91
C LYS A 264 -18.04 13.96 7.83
N MET A 265 -18.00 15.21 7.34
CA MET A 265 -16.77 16.00 7.31
C MET A 265 -16.28 16.37 8.72
N LYS A 266 -17.20 16.69 9.64
CA LYS A 266 -16.85 16.93 11.05
C LYS A 266 -16.23 15.70 11.71
N LEU A 267 -16.77 14.51 11.47
CA LEU A 267 -16.18 13.26 11.98
C LEU A 267 -14.72 13.05 11.54
N VAL A 268 -14.35 13.48 10.33
CA VAL A 268 -12.95 13.42 9.86
C VAL A 268 -12.07 14.40 10.64
N ILE A 269 -12.55 15.63 10.84
CA ILE A 269 -11.78 16.72 11.46
C ILE A 269 -11.63 16.51 12.98
N GLU A 270 -12.69 16.02 13.62
CA GLU A 270 -12.75 15.82 15.08
C GLU A 270 -12.16 14.46 15.50
N SER A 271 -11.68 13.65 14.55
CA SER A 271 -11.03 12.39 14.88
C SER A 271 -9.74 12.66 15.69
N PRO A 272 -9.62 12.12 16.92
CA PRO A 272 -8.39 12.26 17.72
C PRO A 272 -7.27 11.33 17.23
N GLU A 273 -7.61 10.41 16.33
CA GLU A 273 -6.77 9.31 15.88
C GLU A 273 -5.44 9.76 15.25
N PRO A 274 -5.38 10.76 14.36
CA PRO A 274 -4.13 11.15 13.71
C PRO A 274 -3.04 11.60 14.69
N LEU A 275 -3.42 12.33 15.75
CA LEU A 275 -2.48 12.78 16.78
C LEU A 275 -2.01 11.62 17.66
N LYS A 276 -2.92 10.73 18.05
CA LYS A 276 -2.56 9.53 18.82
C LYS A 276 -1.60 8.64 18.02
N ASN A 277 -1.92 8.37 16.76
CA ASN A 277 -1.10 7.53 15.89
C ASN A 277 0.29 8.14 15.72
N LEU A 278 0.38 9.46 15.52
CA LEU A 278 1.67 10.16 15.40
C LEU A 278 2.50 10.05 16.68
N ALA A 279 1.88 10.15 17.85
CA ALA A 279 2.55 9.95 19.13
C ALA A 279 3.06 8.50 19.28
N ASP A 280 2.26 7.50 18.89
CA ASP A 280 2.66 6.09 18.89
C ASP A 280 3.83 5.84 17.92
N PHE A 281 3.83 6.48 16.75
CA PHE A 281 4.94 6.40 15.78
C PHE A 281 6.23 6.96 16.37
N ALA A 282 6.17 8.15 16.98
CA ALA A 282 7.33 8.77 17.63
C ALA A 282 7.85 7.92 18.80
N ALA A 283 6.95 7.34 19.59
CA ALA A 283 7.32 6.45 20.69
C ALA A 283 8.01 5.16 20.19
N ALA A 284 7.52 4.57 19.11
CA ALA A 284 8.13 3.39 18.50
C ALA A 284 9.56 3.69 17.99
N GLN A 285 9.74 4.83 17.30
CA GLN A 285 11.07 5.27 16.86
C GLN A 285 12.02 5.52 18.02
N LEU A 286 11.56 6.23 19.06
CA LEU A 286 12.38 6.50 20.24
C LEU A 286 12.82 5.20 20.94
N ALA A 287 11.92 4.22 21.05
CA ALA A 287 12.26 2.93 21.64
C ALA A 287 13.34 2.19 20.85
N TYR A 288 13.26 2.21 19.52
CA TYR A 288 14.29 1.63 18.65
C TYR A 288 15.64 2.32 18.81
N PHE A 289 15.69 3.66 18.73
CA PHE A 289 16.96 4.39 18.82
C PHE A 289 17.64 4.23 20.18
N LYS A 290 16.86 4.15 21.28
CA LYS A 290 17.41 3.82 22.61
C LYS A 290 18.00 2.41 22.68
N ALA A 291 17.33 1.43 22.07
CA ALA A 291 17.85 0.07 22.00
C ALA A 291 19.14 0.01 21.17
N ALA A 292 19.17 0.69 20.03
CA ALA A 292 20.34 0.74 19.16
C ALA A 292 21.54 1.42 19.85
N GLU A 293 21.31 2.53 20.54
CA GLU A 293 22.36 3.22 21.30
C GLU A 293 22.93 2.33 22.39
N ALA A 294 22.09 1.68 23.20
CA ALA A 294 22.54 0.79 24.26
C ALA A 294 23.38 -0.40 23.72
N LEU A 295 22.95 -0.99 22.60
CA LEU A 295 23.66 -2.10 21.94
C LEU A 295 25.03 -1.67 21.40
N MET A 296 25.10 -0.50 20.77
CA MET A 296 26.36 0.01 20.20
C MET A 296 27.30 0.54 21.27
N ALA A 297 26.77 1.12 22.35
CA ALA A 297 27.54 1.52 23.51
C ALA A 297 28.15 0.33 24.26
N GLU A 298 27.50 -0.84 24.24
CA GLU A 298 28.05 -2.10 24.74
C GLU A 298 29.19 -2.61 23.83
N LEU A 299 28.97 -2.62 22.51
CA LEU A 299 29.91 -3.22 21.55
C LEU A 299 31.18 -2.39 21.32
N SER A 300 31.05 -1.06 21.19
CA SER A 300 32.17 -0.17 20.82
C SER A 300 33.42 -0.37 21.70
N PRO A 301 33.34 -0.30 23.04
CA PRO A 301 34.53 -0.48 23.88
C PRO A 301 35.11 -1.89 23.80
N GLU A 302 34.30 -2.93 23.58
CA GLU A 302 34.80 -4.30 23.42
C GLU A 302 35.64 -4.44 22.14
N ILE A 303 35.23 -3.77 21.07
CA ILE A 303 35.98 -3.77 19.80
C ILE A 303 37.28 -2.96 19.95
N ASP A 304 37.24 -1.80 20.62
CA ASP A 304 38.42 -0.98 20.88
C ASP A 304 39.47 -1.74 21.70
N GLU A 305 39.03 -2.46 22.75
CA GLU A 305 39.91 -3.29 23.57
C GLU A 305 40.56 -4.42 22.75
N LEU A 306 39.78 -5.10 21.90
CA LEU A 306 40.29 -6.15 21.02
C LEU A 306 41.31 -5.60 20.01
N GLN A 307 41.07 -4.40 19.47
CA GLN A 307 42.02 -3.74 18.56
C GLN A 307 43.35 -3.48 19.28
N VAL A 308 43.33 -2.80 20.44
CA VAL A 308 44.55 -2.47 21.19
C VAL A 308 45.30 -3.74 21.60
N THR A 309 44.58 -4.77 22.04
CA THR A 309 45.17 -6.06 22.41
C THR A 309 45.85 -6.73 21.22
N ASN A 310 45.21 -6.73 20.05
CA ASN A 310 45.77 -7.31 18.83
C ASN A 310 47.04 -6.55 18.38
N GLU A 311 47.01 -5.22 18.38
CA GLU A 311 48.19 -4.41 18.06
C GLU A 311 49.36 -4.69 19.02
N ALA A 312 49.08 -4.84 20.33
CA ALA A 312 50.10 -5.16 21.33
C ALA A 312 50.68 -6.56 21.20
N MET A 313 49.90 -7.54 20.70
CA MET A 313 50.38 -8.90 20.40
C MET A 313 51.30 -8.89 19.17
N LEU A 314 50.87 -8.20 18.09
CA LEU A 314 51.66 -8.09 16.86
C LEU A 314 53.00 -7.37 17.10
N ARG A 315 53.01 -6.32 17.94
CA ARG A 315 54.25 -5.62 18.33
C ARG A 315 55.18 -6.44 19.22
N ARG A 316 54.67 -7.46 19.92
CA ARG A 316 55.49 -8.37 20.76
C ARG A 316 56.02 -9.59 20.00
N GLY A 317 55.39 -9.94 18.87
CA GLY A 317 55.81 -11.05 18.00
C GLY A 317 56.75 -10.64 16.85
N ALA A 318 57.00 -9.34 16.67
CA ALA A 318 57.96 -8.77 15.72
C ALA A 318 59.27 -8.40 16.42
#